data_AF-A7SSE8-F1
#
_entry.id   AF-A7SSE8-F1
#
_cell.length_a   1.000
_cell.length_b   1.000
_cell.length_c   1.000
_cell.angle_alpha   90.00
_cell.angle_beta   90.00
_cell.angle_gamma   90.00
#
_symmetry.space_group_name_H-M   'P 1'
#
loop_
_entity.id
_entity.type
_entity.pdbx_description
1 polymer ?
#
loop_
_entity_poly.entity_id
_entity_poly.type
_entity_poly.pdbx_seq_one_letter_code
_entity_poly.pdbx_strand_id
1 'polypeptide(L)' 'RPKLRPLFSKTQLSRLEKEFEEKRYLTETKRAELSKDLEMTETQVKTWFQNRRTKWRK' A
#
# COMPACT_ATOMS: atom_id res chain seq x y z
N ARG A 1 18.66 -15.03 5.66
CA ARG A 1 18.75 -13.57 5.89
C ARG A 1 17.34 -13.05 6.16
N PRO A 2 17.03 -12.47 7.34
CA PRO A 2 15.73 -11.86 7.53
C PRO A 2 15.61 -10.69 6.54
N LYS A 3 14.57 -10.70 5.69
CA LYS A 3 14.25 -9.53 4.86
C LYS A 3 14.01 -8.37 5.82
N LEU A 4 14.90 -7.37 5.81
CA LEU A 4 14.67 -6.09 6.48
C LEU A 4 13.27 -5.63 6.10
N ARG A 5 12.40 -5.41 7.10
CA ARG A 5 11.08 -4.84 6.86
C ARG A 5 11.30 -3.41 6.41
N PRO A 6 11.01 -3.06 5.14
CA PRO A 6 11.15 -1.68 4.70
C PRO A 6 10.08 -0.88 5.43
N LEU A 7 10.50 0.14 6.19
CA LEU A 7 9.57 1.14 6.71
C LEU A 7 9.21 2.06 5.56
N PHE A 8 7.92 2.19 5.26
CA PHE A 8 7.44 3.12 4.23
C PHE A 8 7.73 4.55 4.67
N SER A 9 8.20 5.38 3.73
CA SER A 9 8.41 6.80 3.97
C SER A 9 7.06 7.50 4.24
N LYS A 10 7.11 8.70 4.84
CA LYS A 10 5.90 9.51 5.07
C LYS A 10 5.16 9.83 3.76
N THR A 11 5.90 10.05 2.67
CA THR A 11 5.32 10.34 1.34
C THR A 11 4.64 9.11 0.75
N GLN A 12 5.23 7.93 0.87
CA GLN A 12 4.62 6.66 0.47
C GLN A 12 3.33 6.40 1.25
N LEU A 13 3.37 6.56 2.59
CA LEU A 13 2.19 6.38 3.44
C LEU A 13 1.07 7.36 3.08
N SER A 14 1.39 8.64 2.92
CA SER A 14 0.40 9.67 2.57
C SER A 14 -0.33 9.36 1.26
N ARG A 15 0.41 8.92 0.22
CA ARG A 15 -0.19 8.53 -1.06
C ARG A 15 -1.04 7.26 -0.94
N LEU A 16 -0.59 6.26 -0.18
CA LEU A 16 -1.36 5.02 0.08
C LEU A 16 -2.65 5.32 0.86
N GLU A 17 -2.60 6.21 1.84
CA GLU A 17 -3.77 6.64 2.61
C GLU A 17 -4.76 7.41 1.77
N LYS A 18 -4.29 8.34 0.94
CA LYS A 18 -5.14 9.06 -0.01
C LYS A 18 -5.88 8.11 -0.94
N GLU A 19 -5.17 7.17 -1.57
CA GLU A 19 -5.81 6.20 -2.47
C GLU A 19 -6.78 5.28 -1.70
N PHE A 20 -6.46 4.91 -0.45
CA PHE A 20 -7.36 4.10 0.38
C PHE A 20 -8.66 4.80 0.73
N GLU A 21 -8.61 6.10 0.98
CA GLU A 21 -9.79 6.94 1.25
C GLU A 21 -10.70 7.02 0.02
N GLU A 22 -10.12 7.16 -1.17
CA GLU A 22 -10.85 7.11 -2.44
C GLU A 22 -11.40 5.70 -2.74
N LYS A 23 -10.57 4.66 -2.57
CA LYS A 23 -10.91 3.25 -2.87
C LYS A 23 -10.26 2.28 -1.87
N ARG A 24 -11.09 1.69 -1.01
CA ARG A 24 -10.67 0.71 0.02
C ARG A 24 -10.13 -0.61 -0.55
N TYR A 25 -10.40 -0.90 -1.82
CA TYR A 25 -9.98 -2.09 -2.54
C TYR A 25 -9.34 -1.70 -3.87
N LEU A 26 -8.14 -2.21 -4.12
CA LEU A 26 -7.41 -1.97 -5.36
C LEU A 26 -7.76 -3.02 -6.42
N THR A 27 -7.88 -2.56 -7.67
CA THR A 27 -7.78 -3.42 -8.84
C THR A 27 -6.31 -3.75 -9.13
N GLU A 28 -6.07 -4.76 -9.97
CA GLU A 28 -4.71 -5.12 -10.39
C GLU A 28 -3.99 -3.96 -11.07
N THR A 29 -4.66 -3.27 -12.00
CA THR A 29 -4.12 -2.08 -12.67
C THR A 29 -3.71 -1.00 -11.68
N LYS A 30 -4.57 -0.68 -10.70
CA LYS A 30 -4.27 0.39 -9.74
C LYS A 30 -3.15 0.03 -8.79
N ARG A 31 -3.04 -1.26 -8.43
CA ARG A 31 -1.93 -1.79 -7.65
C ARG A 31 -0.60 -1.67 -8.42
N ALA A 32 -0.59 -2.02 -9.70
CA ALA A 32 0.59 -1.90 -10.55
C ALA A 32 1.03 -0.44 -10.69
N GLU A 33 0.10 0.49 -10.93
CA GLU A 33 0.38 1.94 -10.95
C GLU A 33 0.99 2.43 -9.64
N LEU A 34 0.34 2.16 -8.51
CA LEU A 34 0.85 2.57 -7.20
C LEU A 34 2.24 2.00 -6.89
N SER A 35 2.49 0.76 -7.31
CA SER A 35 3.78 0.11 -7.09
C SER A 35 4.91 0.85 -7.82
N LYS A 36 4.65 1.30 -9.05
CA LYS A 36 5.61 2.10 -9.83
C LYS A 36 5.77 3.50 -9.25
N ASP A 37 4.66 4.19 -8.95
CA ASP A 37 4.67 5.55 -8.41
C ASP A 37 5.39 5.66 -7.07
N LEU A 38 5.34 4.61 -6.25
CA LEU A 38 5.89 4.59 -4.90
C LEU A 38 7.22 3.85 -4.79
N GLU A 39 7.74 3.33 -5.90
CA GLU A 39 8.94 2.47 -5.93
C GLU A 39 8.82 1.29 -4.93
N MET A 40 7.64 0.67 -4.92
CA MET A 40 7.28 -0.46 -4.07
C MET A 40 6.92 -1.66 -4.93
N THR A 41 6.98 -2.86 -4.35
CA THR A 41 6.43 -4.04 -5.02
C THR A 41 4.91 -4.08 -4.89
N GLU A 42 4.22 -4.64 -5.89
CA GLU A 42 2.77 -4.87 -5.83
C GLU A 42 2.35 -5.65 -4.56
N THR A 43 3.19 -6.58 -4.11
CA THR A 43 2.96 -7.35 -2.88
C THR A 43 2.97 -6.46 -1.64
N GLN A 44 3.88 -5.48 -1.55
CA GLN A 44 3.89 -4.52 -0.44
C GLN A 44 2.66 -3.64 -0.46
N VAL A 45 2.26 -3.13 -1.63
CA VAL A 45 1.02 -2.34 -1.79
C VAL A 45 -0.20 -3.18 -1.38
N LYS A 46 -0.32 -4.43 -1.86
CA LYS A 46 -1.38 -5.37 -1.48
C LYS A 46 -1.43 -5.60 0.02
N THR A 47 -0.29 -5.87 0.64
CA THR A 47 -0.18 -6.16 2.09
C THR A 47 -0.55 -4.94 2.92
N TRP A 48 -0.10 -3.75 2.52
CA TRP A 48 -0.48 -2.51 3.19
C TRP A 48 -2.00 -2.29 3.12
N PHE A 49 -2.63 -2.44 1.95
CA PHE A 49 -4.08 -2.31 1.80
C PHE A 49 -4.86 -3.35 2.62
N GLN A 50 -4.37 -4.59 2.69
CA GLN A 50 -4.95 -5.64 3.54
C GLN A 50 -4.89 -5.24 5.02
N ASN A 51 -3.71 -4.82 5.51
CA ASN A 51 -3.53 -4.40 6.89
C ASN A 51 -4.36 -3.15 7.22
N ARG A 52 -4.42 -2.19 6.29
CA ARG A 52 -5.21 -0.96 6.44
C ARG A 52 -6.70 -1.26 6.57
N ARG A 53 -7.25 -2.19 5.78
CA ARG A 53 -8.64 -2.65 5.92
C ARG A 53 -8.90 -3.33 7.27
N THR A 54 -7.98 -4.16 7.74
CA THR A 54 -8.10 -4.78 9.08
C THR A 54 -8.15 -3.71 10.17
N LYS A 55 -7.29 -2.68 10.09
CA LYS A 55 -7.32 -1.55 11.02
C LYS A 55 -8.58 -0.67 10.88
N TRP A 56 -9.16 -0.56 9.69
CA TRP A 56 -10.39 0.23 9.49
C TRP A 56 -11.65 -0.48 10.01
N ARG A 57 -11.71 -1.81 9.92
CA ARG A 57 -12.84 -2.61 10.45
C ARG A 57 -12.79 -2.82 11.97
N LYS A 58 -11.63 -2.58 12.58
CA LYS A 58 -11.41 -2.69 14.02
C LYS A 58 -11.57 -1.32 14.64
#